data_AF-Q28J71-F1
#
_entry.id   AF-Q28J71-F1
#
_cell.length_a   1.000
_cell.length_b   1.000
_cell.length_c   1.000
_cell.angle_alpha   90.00
_cell.angle_beta   90.00
_cell.angle_gamma   90.00
#
_symmetry.space_group_name_H-M   'P 1'
#
loop_
_entity.id
_entity.type
_entity.pdbx_description
1 polymer ?
#
loop_
_entity_poly.entity_id
_entity_poly.type
_entity_poly.pdbx_seq_one_letter_code
_entity_poly.pdbx_strand_id
1 'polypeptide(L)'
;MESEGEGAPDDSYEGSGQSSSEEEDEKENEAEIQRLEEQLSINAFDYNCHVDLIKLLRQEGELERLRRARQKMSELFPLTEEIWLDWLKDEMKVADEGSYREKVYELFERAVKDYICPEIWLEYAQYSIGGMGEEGEIAKVRSIFERALTAVGLHMTKGSTLWDAYREFENAILGTIQVKRLLLCSKNGSI
;
A
#
# COMPACT_ATOMS: atom_id res chain seq x y z
N MET A 1 7.99 38.91 66.99
CA MET A 1 6.55 39.14 66.86
C MET A 1 6.22 38.77 65.43
N GLU A 2 5.91 37.49 65.20
CA GLU A 2 4.55 36.90 65.10
C GLU A 2 4.39 36.54 63.60
N SER A 3 4.53 35.27 63.19
CA SER A 3 3.65 34.10 63.35
C SER A 3 2.54 34.04 62.30
N GLU A 4 2.29 32.80 61.85
CA GLU A 4 1.11 32.26 61.14
C GLU A 4 1.08 32.47 59.61
N GLY A 5 0.75 31.49 58.78
CA GLY A 5 0.27 30.13 59.02
C GLY A 5 -0.29 29.56 57.71
N GLU A 6 0.07 28.31 57.44
CA GLU A 6 -0.65 27.21 56.76
C GLU A 6 -1.60 27.45 55.57
N GLY A 7 -1.41 26.62 54.54
CA GLY A 7 -2.39 26.36 53.48
C GLY A 7 -1.89 25.37 52.41
N ALA A 8 -1.73 24.09 52.76
CA ALA A 8 -1.94 22.97 51.83
C ALA A 8 -3.44 22.58 51.94
N PRO A 9 -4.15 22.08 50.90
CA PRO A 9 -3.90 20.83 50.15
C PRO A 9 -4.11 21.05 48.63
N ASP A 10 -4.01 20.12 47.67
CA ASP A 10 -4.68 18.82 47.57
C ASP A 10 -4.09 18.02 46.39
N ASP A 11 -3.89 16.75 46.66
CA ASP A 11 -3.52 15.69 45.73
C ASP A 11 -4.68 15.43 44.77
N SER A 12 -4.43 15.53 43.48
CA SER A 12 -5.18 14.73 42.50
C SER A 12 -4.25 14.35 41.35
N TYR A 13 -3.38 13.38 41.66
CA TYR A 13 -2.86 12.46 40.67
C TYR A 13 -4.06 11.72 40.05
N GLU A 14 -4.58 12.23 38.92
CA GLU A 14 -5.52 11.45 38.12
C GLU A 14 -4.74 10.36 37.38
N GLY A 15 -5.02 9.13 37.80
CA GLY A 15 -4.39 7.92 37.33
C GLY A 15 -4.63 7.66 35.84
N SER A 16 -3.52 7.45 35.16
CA SER A 16 -3.38 6.66 33.95
C SER A 16 -3.95 5.25 34.16
N GLY A 17 -5.19 5.03 33.77
CA GLY A 17 -5.92 3.75 33.91
C GLY A 17 -6.27 3.06 32.59
N GLN A 18 -5.60 3.39 31.47
CA GLN A 18 -5.93 2.84 30.15
C GLN A 18 -4.99 1.70 29.68
N SER A 19 -3.91 1.40 30.40
CA SER A 19 -2.90 0.42 29.95
C SER A 19 -3.31 -1.05 30.12
N SER A 20 -4.28 -1.37 30.98
CA SER A 20 -4.58 -2.77 31.33
C SER A 20 -5.42 -3.50 30.28
N SER A 21 -6.24 -2.78 29.49
CA SER A 21 -7.12 -3.41 28.49
C SER A 21 -6.38 -3.71 27.19
N GLU A 22 -5.52 -2.80 26.72
CA GLU A 22 -4.76 -2.98 25.48
C GLU A 22 -3.77 -4.16 25.60
N GLU A 23 -3.14 -4.33 26.76
CA GLU A 23 -2.25 -5.47 27.02
C GLU A 23 -2.97 -6.82 27.15
N GLU A 24 -4.28 -6.84 27.42
CA GLU A 24 -5.08 -8.06 27.45
C GLU A 24 -5.48 -8.46 26.02
N ASP A 25 -5.93 -7.49 25.22
CA ASP A 25 -6.30 -7.68 23.81
C ASP A 25 -5.12 -8.19 22.96
N GLU A 26 -3.91 -7.62 23.13
CA GLU A 26 -2.70 -8.08 22.42
C GLU A 26 -2.35 -9.55 22.73
N LYS A 27 -2.56 -9.99 23.97
CA LYS A 27 -2.28 -11.39 24.37
C LYS A 27 -3.31 -12.36 23.80
N GLU A 28 -4.58 -11.96 23.77
CA GLU A 28 -5.64 -12.74 23.16
C GLU A 28 -5.43 -12.88 21.65
N ASN A 29 -5.04 -11.80 20.98
CA ASN A 29 -4.74 -11.80 19.55
C ASN A 29 -3.53 -12.67 19.22
N GLU A 30 -2.43 -12.60 19.99
CA GLU A 30 -1.27 -13.47 19.77
C GLU A 30 -1.61 -14.96 19.99
N ALA A 31 -2.45 -15.29 20.98
CA ALA A 31 -2.90 -16.66 21.19
C ALA A 31 -3.74 -17.18 20.01
N GLU A 32 -4.61 -16.34 19.45
CA GLU A 32 -5.40 -16.69 18.27
C GLU A 32 -4.55 -16.82 17.00
N ILE A 33 -3.54 -15.96 16.81
CA ILE A 33 -2.56 -16.09 15.72
C ILE A 33 -1.88 -17.46 15.78
N GLN A 34 -1.41 -17.88 16.95
CA GLN A 34 -0.76 -19.18 17.14
C GLN A 34 -1.71 -20.35 16.82
N ARG A 35 -2.97 -20.25 17.25
CA ARG A 35 -4.00 -21.25 16.94
C ARG A 35 -4.23 -21.38 15.43
N LEU A 36 -4.32 -20.27 14.71
CA LEU A 36 -4.49 -20.24 13.26
C LEU A 36 -3.26 -20.78 12.52
N GLU A 37 -2.05 -20.42 12.97
CA GLU A 37 -0.80 -20.96 12.41
C GLU A 37 -0.70 -22.49 12.59
N GLU A 38 -1.11 -23.01 13.75
CA GLU A 38 -1.16 -24.45 14.01
C GLU A 38 -2.21 -25.14 13.13
N GLN A 39 -3.40 -24.54 12.98
CA GLN A 39 -4.45 -25.05 12.09
C GLN A 39 -3.95 -25.13 10.63
N LEU A 40 -3.23 -24.12 10.14
CA LEU A 40 -2.63 -24.13 8.81
C LEU A 40 -1.45 -25.10 8.68
N SER A 41 -0.76 -25.42 9.78
CA SER A 41 0.28 -26.46 9.79
C SER A 41 -0.30 -27.87 9.60
N ILE A 42 -1.52 -28.09 10.09
CA ILE A 42 -2.27 -29.34 9.94
C ILE A 42 -2.95 -29.39 8.57
N ASN A 43 -3.58 -28.29 8.16
CA ASN A 43 -4.27 -28.15 6.89
C ASN A 43 -3.95 -26.82 6.20
N ALA A 44 -2.97 -26.84 5.29
CA ALA A 44 -2.54 -25.66 4.56
C ALA A 44 -3.58 -25.13 3.53
N PHE A 45 -4.60 -25.93 3.18
CA PHE A 45 -5.59 -25.59 2.15
C PHE A 45 -6.87 -24.94 2.70
N ASP A 46 -6.88 -24.51 3.96
CA ASP A 46 -8.00 -23.79 4.55
C ASP A 46 -7.94 -22.29 4.17
N TYR A 47 -8.70 -21.90 3.15
CA TYR A 47 -8.74 -20.52 2.66
C TYR A 47 -9.16 -19.51 3.73
N ASN A 48 -10.20 -19.81 4.51
CA ASN A 48 -10.71 -18.88 5.52
C ASN A 48 -9.69 -18.68 6.65
N CYS A 49 -9.01 -19.76 7.04
CA CYS A 49 -7.97 -19.69 8.05
C CYS A 49 -6.80 -18.78 7.61
N HIS A 50 -6.40 -18.80 6.33
CA HIS A 50 -5.42 -17.84 5.80
C HIS A 50 -5.93 -16.39 5.86
N VAL A 51 -7.19 -16.15 5.47
CA VAL A 51 -7.79 -14.79 5.48
C VAL A 51 -7.86 -14.23 6.90
N ASP A 52 -8.32 -15.03 7.86
CA ASP A 52 -8.43 -14.62 9.26
C ASP A 52 -7.04 -14.35 9.87
N LEU A 53 -6.06 -15.20 9.58
CA LEU A 53 -4.67 -15.00 10.02
C LEU A 53 -4.08 -13.71 9.46
N ILE A 54 -4.24 -13.45 8.16
CA ILE A 54 -3.74 -12.22 7.51
C ILE A 54 -4.41 -10.99 8.11
N LYS A 55 -5.72 -11.04 8.38
CA LYS A 55 -6.46 -9.93 8.98
C LYS A 55 -5.93 -9.61 10.38
N LEU A 56 -5.74 -10.63 11.21
CA LEU A 56 -5.26 -10.46 12.59
C LEU A 56 -3.80 -9.95 12.62
N LEU A 57 -2.92 -10.53 11.80
CA LEU A 57 -1.54 -10.06 11.66
C LEU A 57 -1.44 -8.59 11.19
N ARG A 58 -2.38 -8.14 10.36
CA ARG A 58 -2.46 -6.74 9.92
C ARG A 58 -2.92 -5.81 11.05
N GLN A 59 -3.81 -6.27 11.93
CA GLN A 59 -4.29 -5.51 13.09
C GLN A 59 -3.19 -5.31 14.13
N GLU A 60 -2.42 -6.36 14.42
CA GLU A 60 -1.29 -6.31 15.37
C GLU A 60 -0.04 -5.59 14.82
N GLY A 61 -0.02 -5.23 13.53
CA GLY A 61 1.13 -4.54 12.94
C GLY A 61 2.36 -5.43 12.72
N GLU A 62 2.21 -6.76 12.74
CA GLU A 62 3.29 -7.75 12.58
C GLU A 62 3.72 -7.89 11.10
N LEU A 63 4.37 -6.85 10.56
CA LEU A 63 4.65 -6.70 9.12
C LEU A 63 5.35 -7.89 8.46
N GLU A 64 6.37 -8.46 9.11
CA GLU A 64 7.14 -9.57 8.53
C GLU A 64 6.38 -10.90 8.56
N ARG A 65 5.58 -11.16 9.62
CA ARG A 65 4.70 -12.33 9.67
C ARG A 65 3.57 -12.19 8.65
N LEU A 66 2.99 -10.99 8.54
CA LEU A 66 1.96 -10.65 7.56
C LEU A 66 2.44 -10.90 6.13
N ARG A 67 3.66 -10.44 5.78
CA ARG A 67 4.24 -10.66 4.45
C ARG A 67 4.42 -12.15 4.16
N ARG A 68 4.90 -12.95 5.13
CA ARG A 68 5.04 -14.41 4.98
C ARG A 68 3.69 -15.11 4.82
N ALA A 69 2.68 -14.72 5.59
CA ALA A 69 1.33 -15.29 5.52
C ALA A 69 0.70 -15.03 4.13
N ARG A 70 0.78 -13.79 3.63
CA ARG A 70 0.31 -13.41 2.29
C ARG A 70 1.04 -14.16 1.18
N GLN A 71 2.36 -14.31 1.29
CA GLN A 71 3.16 -15.11 0.34
C GLN A 71 2.70 -16.57 0.29
N LYS A 72 2.59 -17.24 1.45
CA LYS A 72 2.10 -18.63 1.53
C LYS A 72 0.71 -18.77 0.92
N MET A 73 -0.21 -17.87 1.24
CA MET A 73 -1.56 -17.91 0.67
C MET A 73 -1.54 -17.75 -0.86
N SER A 74 -0.74 -16.81 -1.39
CA SER A 74 -0.63 -16.57 -2.83
C SER A 74 0.02 -17.71 -3.62
N GLU A 75 0.80 -18.57 -2.97
CA GLU A 75 1.41 -19.75 -3.59
C GLU A 75 0.41 -20.90 -3.73
N LEU A 76 -0.60 -20.93 -2.86
CA LEU A 76 -1.61 -21.98 -2.80
C LEU A 76 -2.89 -21.62 -3.55
N PHE A 77 -3.25 -20.34 -3.58
CA PHE A 77 -4.52 -19.85 -4.12
C PHE A 77 -4.31 -18.63 -5.03
N PRO A 78 -5.04 -18.53 -6.15
CA PRO A 78 -5.24 -17.26 -6.83
C PRO A 78 -6.01 -16.33 -5.90
N LEU A 79 -5.48 -15.14 -5.64
CA LEU A 79 -6.09 -14.19 -4.70
C LEU A 79 -7.08 -13.28 -5.43
N THR A 80 -8.08 -12.82 -4.69
CA THR A 80 -9.05 -11.84 -5.21
C THR A 80 -8.40 -10.47 -5.38
N GLU A 81 -9.01 -9.63 -6.23
CA GLU A 81 -8.56 -8.25 -6.46
C GLU A 81 -8.42 -7.47 -5.14
N GLU A 82 -9.34 -7.67 -4.20
CA GLU A 82 -9.35 -7.01 -2.88
C GLU A 82 -8.14 -7.38 -2.01
N ILE A 83 -7.82 -8.67 -1.91
CA ILE A 83 -6.69 -9.15 -1.09
C ILE A 83 -5.36 -8.66 -1.68
N TRP A 84 -5.23 -8.70 -3.01
CA TRP A 84 -4.05 -8.14 -3.69
C TRP A 84 -3.90 -6.65 -3.45
N LEU A 85 -4.99 -5.88 -3.58
CA LEU A 85 -4.95 -4.43 -3.36
C LEU A 85 -4.57 -4.07 -1.92
N ASP A 86 -5.10 -4.79 -0.94
CA ASP A 86 -4.73 -4.58 0.46
C ASP A 86 -3.24 -4.83 0.70
N TRP A 87 -2.69 -5.90 0.12
CA TRP A 87 -1.26 -6.17 0.21
C TRP A 87 -0.41 -5.11 -0.48
N LEU A 88 -0.77 -4.75 -1.72
CA LEU A 88 -0.07 -3.72 -2.49
C LEU A 88 -0.04 -2.39 -1.74
N LYS A 89 -1.18 -1.94 -1.19
CA LYS A 89 -1.27 -0.69 -0.43
C LYS A 89 -0.41 -0.68 0.82
N ASP A 90 -0.33 -1.79 1.53
CA ASP A 90 0.54 -1.89 2.71
C ASP A 90 2.03 -1.82 2.30
N GLU A 91 2.44 -2.53 1.24
CA GLU A 91 3.84 -2.51 0.77
C GLU A 91 4.22 -1.17 0.14
N MET A 92 3.29 -0.47 -0.54
CA MET A 92 3.51 0.87 -1.08
C MET A 92 3.84 1.87 0.03
N LYS A 93 3.11 1.84 1.15
CA LYS A 93 3.37 2.71 2.32
C LYS A 93 4.75 2.46 2.92
N VAL A 94 5.16 1.20 3.01
CA VAL A 94 6.51 0.82 3.50
C VAL A 94 7.59 1.23 2.49
N ALA A 95 7.31 1.15 1.19
CA ALA A 95 8.27 1.48 0.15
C ALA A 95 8.57 2.99 0.03
N ASP A 96 7.65 3.87 0.43
CA ASP A 96 7.89 5.32 0.44
C ASP A 96 9.00 5.72 1.44
N GLU A 97 9.40 4.82 2.34
CA GLU A 97 10.50 5.01 3.29
C GLU A 97 11.89 4.55 2.76
N GLY A 98 12.01 4.02 1.53
CA GLY A 98 13.31 3.57 0.98
C GLY A 98 13.36 3.08 -0.48
N SER A 99 14.48 2.45 -0.88
CA SER A 99 14.75 1.94 -2.24
C SER A 99 14.00 0.61 -2.57
N TYR A 100 12.78 0.44 -2.05
CA TYR A 100 11.99 -0.80 -2.19
C TYR A 100 10.95 -0.78 -3.31
N ARG A 101 10.92 0.29 -4.11
CA ARG A 101 9.96 0.48 -5.21
C ARG A 101 9.94 -0.67 -6.23
N GLU A 102 11.10 -1.25 -6.53
CA GLU A 102 11.17 -2.36 -7.49
C GLU A 102 10.47 -3.63 -6.98
N LYS A 103 10.54 -3.90 -5.67
CA LYS A 103 9.80 -5.03 -5.07
C LYS A 103 8.29 -4.86 -5.17
N VAL A 104 7.80 -3.62 -5.09
CA VAL A 104 6.38 -3.31 -5.27
C VAL A 104 5.98 -3.55 -6.74
N TYR A 105 6.84 -3.22 -7.71
CA TYR A 105 6.59 -3.57 -9.12
C TYR A 105 6.55 -5.07 -9.34
N GLU A 106 7.46 -5.84 -8.76
CA GLU A 106 7.41 -7.31 -8.81
C GLU A 106 6.10 -7.86 -8.21
N LEU A 107 5.58 -7.22 -7.16
CA LEU A 107 4.32 -7.59 -6.54
C LEU A 107 3.12 -7.29 -7.45
N PHE A 108 3.10 -6.13 -8.12
CA PHE A 108 2.09 -5.82 -9.15
C PHE A 108 2.13 -6.84 -10.29
N GLU A 109 3.31 -7.20 -10.78
CA GLU A 109 3.50 -8.20 -11.84
C GLU A 109 2.99 -9.60 -11.46
N ARG A 110 2.93 -9.91 -10.17
CA ARG A 110 2.29 -11.12 -9.66
C ARG A 110 0.78 -10.96 -9.61
N ALA A 111 0.30 -9.86 -9.03
CA ALA A 111 -1.12 -9.61 -8.83
C ALA A 111 -1.94 -9.61 -10.14
N VAL A 112 -1.39 -9.05 -11.22
CA VAL A 112 -2.08 -8.97 -12.53
C VAL A 112 -2.23 -10.32 -13.26
N LYS A 113 -1.68 -11.41 -12.73
CA LYS A 113 -1.70 -12.73 -13.37
C LYS A 113 -2.87 -13.61 -12.93
N ASP A 114 -3.45 -13.37 -11.76
CA ASP A 114 -4.47 -14.24 -11.19
C ASP A 114 -5.82 -14.10 -11.90
N TYR A 115 -6.29 -12.86 -12.07
CA TYR A 115 -7.57 -12.55 -12.69
C TYR A 115 -7.51 -11.25 -13.49
N ILE A 116 -8.58 -10.94 -14.22
CA ILE A 116 -8.80 -9.62 -14.81
C ILE A 116 -9.06 -8.61 -13.68
N CYS A 117 -8.15 -7.67 -13.48
CA CYS A 117 -8.14 -6.77 -12.32
C CYS A 117 -7.95 -5.29 -12.73
N PRO A 118 -9.01 -4.59 -13.17
CA PRO A 118 -8.89 -3.21 -13.63
C PRO A 118 -8.40 -2.23 -12.55
N GLU A 119 -8.74 -2.45 -11.28
CA GLU A 119 -8.31 -1.57 -10.19
C GLU A 119 -6.82 -1.73 -9.90
N ILE A 120 -6.32 -2.98 -9.91
CA ILE A 120 -4.87 -3.24 -9.73
C ILE A 120 -4.07 -2.59 -10.86
N TRP A 121 -4.55 -2.66 -12.09
CA TRP A 121 -3.89 -2.00 -13.22
C TRP A 121 -3.86 -0.47 -13.08
N LEU A 122 -4.94 0.13 -12.60
CA LEU A 122 -5.02 1.56 -12.36
C LEU A 122 -4.04 1.99 -11.25
N GLU A 123 -4.04 1.28 -10.12
CA GLU A 123 -3.11 1.51 -9.01
C GLU A 123 -1.65 1.30 -9.44
N TYR A 124 -1.38 0.27 -10.26
CA TYR A 124 -0.04 0.02 -10.81
C TYR A 124 0.43 1.21 -11.67
N ALA A 125 -0.44 1.70 -12.55
CA ALA A 125 -0.13 2.85 -13.39
C ALA A 125 0.10 4.12 -12.55
N GLN A 126 -0.77 4.41 -11.59
CA GLN A 126 -0.63 5.57 -10.68
C GLN A 126 0.63 5.49 -9.83
N TYR A 127 0.94 4.32 -9.26
CA TYR A 127 2.18 4.09 -8.55
C TYR A 127 3.38 4.30 -9.48
N SER A 128 3.31 3.87 -10.73
CA SER A 128 4.40 4.13 -11.68
C SER A 128 4.62 5.63 -11.96
N ILE A 129 3.56 6.43 -12.00
CA ILE A 129 3.64 7.89 -12.14
C ILE A 129 4.34 8.53 -10.94
N GLY A 130 3.97 8.14 -9.72
CA GLY A 130 4.59 8.66 -8.50
C GLY A 130 6.10 8.37 -8.38
N GLY A 131 6.62 7.44 -9.19
CA GLY A 131 8.04 7.11 -9.24
C GLY A 131 8.85 7.97 -10.21
N MET A 132 8.23 8.80 -11.05
CA MET A 132 8.91 9.57 -12.08
C MET A 132 9.83 10.67 -11.52
N GLY A 133 11.13 10.40 -11.47
CA GLY A 133 12.21 11.34 -11.15
C GLY A 133 13.42 11.24 -12.08
N GLU A 134 13.61 10.11 -12.79
CA GLU A 134 14.82 9.81 -13.59
C GLU A 134 14.53 9.65 -15.10
N GLU A 135 15.58 9.79 -15.92
CA GLU A 135 15.49 9.57 -17.37
C GLU A 135 15.17 8.09 -17.67
N GLY A 136 14.03 7.84 -18.34
CA GLY A 136 13.59 6.50 -18.74
C GLY A 136 12.29 6.04 -18.09
N GLU A 137 11.87 6.66 -16.98
CA GLU A 137 10.69 6.23 -16.23
C GLU A 137 9.38 6.54 -16.95
N ILE A 138 9.35 7.59 -17.78
CA ILE A 138 8.22 7.89 -18.68
C ILE A 138 7.93 6.71 -19.61
N ALA A 139 8.97 6.05 -20.14
CA ALA A 139 8.81 4.90 -21.01
C ALA A 139 8.27 3.68 -20.26
N LYS A 140 8.72 3.46 -19.01
CA LYS A 140 8.21 2.42 -18.11
C LYS A 140 6.70 2.61 -17.87
N VAL A 141 6.27 3.83 -17.58
CA VAL A 141 4.86 4.14 -17.30
C VAL A 141 3.99 3.98 -18.53
N ARG A 142 4.43 4.48 -19.70
CA ARG A 142 3.74 4.20 -20.96
C ARG A 142 3.58 2.71 -21.21
N SER A 143 4.65 1.93 -20.99
CA SER A 143 4.58 0.48 -21.14
C SER A 143 3.57 -0.18 -20.21
N ILE A 144 3.41 0.31 -18.97
CA ILE A 144 2.42 -0.19 -18.01
C ILE A 144 1.00 0.16 -18.48
N PHE A 145 0.76 1.40 -18.88
CA PHE A 145 -0.54 1.82 -19.42
C PHE A 145 -0.95 1.02 -20.67
N GLU A 146 -0.04 0.81 -21.62
CA GLU A 146 -0.32 0.04 -22.84
C GLU A 146 -0.69 -1.43 -22.52
N ARG A 147 0.01 -2.04 -21.56
CA ARG A 147 -0.32 -3.39 -21.06
C ARG A 147 -1.68 -3.41 -20.37
N ALA A 148 -1.95 -2.42 -19.52
CA ALA A 148 -3.21 -2.27 -18.83
C ALA A 148 -4.37 -2.13 -19.83
N LEU A 149 -4.23 -1.30 -20.86
CA LEU A 149 -5.25 -1.12 -21.89
C LEU A 149 -5.46 -2.38 -22.74
N THR A 150 -4.39 -3.13 -23.01
CA THR A 150 -4.49 -4.43 -23.68
C THR A 150 -5.29 -5.43 -22.83
N ALA A 151 -5.10 -5.43 -21.51
CA ALA A 151 -5.76 -6.35 -20.60
C ALA A 151 -7.22 -5.96 -20.26
N VAL A 152 -7.45 -4.68 -19.95
CA VAL A 152 -8.72 -4.20 -19.37
C VAL A 152 -9.32 -2.97 -20.09
N GLY A 153 -8.72 -2.49 -21.17
CA GLY A 153 -9.15 -1.28 -21.88
C GLY A 153 -10.53 -1.38 -22.54
N LEU A 154 -11.04 -2.60 -22.76
CA LEU A 154 -12.39 -2.87 -23.27
C LEU A 154 -13.39 -3.22 -22.16
N HIS A 155 -13.01 -3.13 -20.88
CA HIS A 155 -13.91 -3.41 -19.77
C HIS A 155 -15.03 -2.36 -19.73
N MET A 156 -16.29 -2.78 -19.91
CA MET A 156 -17.42 -1.87 -20.18
C MET A 156 -17.60 -0.74 -19.15
N THR A 157 -17.38 -1.03 -17.86
CA THR A 157 -17.64 -0.08 -16.76
C THR A 157 -16.40 0.52 -16.13
N LYS A 158 -15.22 -0.06 -16.37
CA LYS A 158 -13.95 0.30 -15.68
C LYS A 158 -12.83 0.69 -16.64
N GLY A 159 -12.92 0.29 -17.91
CA GLY A 159 -11.91 0.61 -18.91
C GLY A 159 -11.78 2.12 -19.17
N SER A 160 -12.89 2.86 -19.09
CA SER A 160 -12.89 4.32 -19.27
C SER A 160 -11.97 5.01 -18.26
N THR A 161 -11.99 4.60 -16.99
CA THR A 161 -11.14 5.19 -15.95
C THR A 161 -9.65 5.07 -16.28
N LEU A 162 -9.24 3.93 -16.85
CA LEU A 162 -7.86 3.71 -17.26
C LEU A 162 -7.48 4.56 -18.48
N TRP A 163 -8.37 4.68 -19.47
CA TRP A 163 -8.17 5.58 -20.59
C TRP A 163 -8.06 7.04 -20.15
N ASP A 164 -8.90 7.46 -19.20
CA ASP A 164 -8.90 8.82 -18.67
C ASP A 164 -7.58 9.12 -17.95
N ALA A 165 -7.15 8.22 -17.06
CA ALA A 165 -5.86 8.32 -16.38
C ALA A 165 -4.68 8.38 -17.35
N TYR A 166 -4.69 7.58 -18.42
CA TYR A 166 -3.59 7.61 -19.40
C TYR A 166 -3.56 8.93 -20.18
N ARG A 167 -4.73 9.46 -20.57
CA ARG A 167 -4.81 10.77 -21.25
C ARG A 167 -4.35 11.91 -20.35
N GLU A 168 -4.74 11.91 -19.07
CA GLU A 168 -4.29 12.90 -18.09
C GLU A 168 -2.78 12.88 -17.93
N PHE A 169 -2.19 11.69 -17.82
CA PHE A 169 -0.75 11.49 -17.77
C PHE A 169 -0.03 12.09 -19.00
N GLU A 170 -0.44 11.73 -20.22
CA GLU A 170 0.21 12.25 -21.44
C GLU A 170 0.04 13.77 -21.61
N ASN A 171 -1.11 14.31 -21.24
CA ASN A 171 -1.35 15.75 -21.24
C ASN A 171 -0.41 16.48 -20.26
N ALA A 172 -0.20 15.91 -19.07
CA ALA A 172 0.74 16.46 -18.09
C ALA A 172 2.18 16.45 -18.64
N ILE A 173 2.62 15.33 -19.22
CA ILE A 173 3.95 15.23 -19.85
C ILE A 173 4.11 16.25 -20.98
N LEU A 174 3.13 16.37 -21.87
CA LEU A 174 3.16 17.35 -22.96
C LEU A 174 3.29 18.78 -22.43
N GLY A 175 2.56 19.12 -21.36
CA GLY A 175 2.66 20.42 -20.68
C GLY A 175 4.08 20.69 -20.17
N THR A 176 4.72 19.71 -19.52
CA THR A 176 6.10 19.88 -19.04
C THR A 176 7.11 20.10 -20.17
N ILE A 177 6.95 19.41 -21.30
CA ILE A 177 7.83 19.56 -22.46
C ILE A 177 7.68 20.95 -23.10
N GLN A 178 6.44 21.45 -23.23
CA GLN A 178 6.18 22.78 -23.78
C GLN A 178 6.81 23.88 -22.92
N VAL A 179 6.68 23.79 -21.59
CA VAL A 179 7.32 24.73 -20.66
C VAL A 179 8.84 24.69 -20.79
N LYS A 180 9.46 23.51 -20.78
CA LYS A 180 10.92 23.36 -20.97
C LYS A 180 11.38 23.98 -22.28
N ARG A 181 10.64 23.79 -23.37
CA ARG A 181 10.93 24.37 -24.68
C ARG A 181 10.88 25.90 -24.67
N LEU A 182 9.84 26.49 -24.06
CA LEU A 182 9.71 27.95 -23.95
C LEU A 182 10.85 28.57 -23.12
N LEU A 183 11.24 27.91 -22.03
CA LEU A 183 12.37 28.36 -21.21
C LEU A 183 13.71 28.32 -21.97
N LEU A 184 13.95 27.30 -22.80
CA LEU A 184 15.14 27.22 -23.64
C LEU A 184 15.15 28.33 -24.71
N CYS A 185 14.02 28.62 -25.35
CA CYS A 185 13.92 29.70 -26.33
C CYS A 185 14.15 31.09 -25.71
N SER A 186 13.64 31.34 -24.49
CA SER A 186 13.87 32.60 -23.77
C SER A 186 15.34 32.82 -23.39
N LYS A 187 16.04 31.76 -22.95
CA LYS A 187 17.48 31.81 -22.63
C LYS A 187 18.36 32.04 -23.87
N ASN A 188 17.98 31.49 -25.03
CA ASN A 188 18.75 31.61 -26.26
C ASN A 188 18.46 32.89 -27.07
N GLY A 189 17.42 33.66 -26.69
CA GLY A 189 17.03 34.91 -27.34
C GLY A 189 17.52 36.20 -26.65
N SER A 190 18.37 36.09 -25.62
CA SER A 190 18.91 37.24 -24.84
C SER A 190 20.37 37.60 -25.20
N ILE A 191 20.81 37.37 -26.44
CA ILE A 191 22.12 37.82 -26.97
C ILE A 191 21.89 39.00 -27.90
#